data_AF-B1L6F4-F1
#
_entry.id   AF-B1L6F4-F1
#
_cell.length_a   1.000
_cell.length_b   1.000
_cell.length_c   1.000
_cell.angle_alpha   90.00
_cell.angle_beta   90.00
_cell.angle_gamma   90.00
#
_symmetry.space_group_name_H-M   'P 1'
#
loop_
_entity.id
_entity.type
_entity.pdbx_description
1 polymer ?
#
loop_
_entity_poly.entity_id
_entity_poly.type
_entity_poly.pdbx_seq_one_letter_code
_entity_poly.pdbx_strand_id
1 'polypeptide(L)'
;MLKAITGMVKTDVHDHYLYKIKMGELESLLDALGYRIVERIIQVREKESVDFVFGKGKIDEIKDRVRKLDPDVFVLYNNITSKQKWNLERALGVEVIDRYDVTLMIFREAASDILSKLQIELASLEKHFPYVKLSASIKYKRMKAGFKGGGEYAYHKQIRAMQKRIKILNDKIEKLSRQKELEILKRIDDGAKIAVLTGYYNAGKTSIFNALTGFNKPVSDKPFTTLSSKYAGIEGEKVYLVDTIGFVIDLDPRLIASFKLNLLDIKYSNKQILVIDISDRDELLKIKLKEDLRILKELGKREESMIIAANKADLVGDSDMRRKEELIVDIAGKDVPLIPVSTVDGRGLRELVRTMMEELELIR
;
A
#
# COMPACT_ATOMS: atom_id res chain seq x y z
N MET A 1 -19.11 -0.26 16.53
CA MET A 1 -18.20 -0.73 15.47
C MET A 1 -18.87 -0.36 14.16
N LEU A 2 -18.17 0.37 13.28
CA LEU A 2 -18.74 0.85 12.01
C LEU A 2 -19.01 -0.34 11.09
N LYS A 3 -20.14 -0.36 10.39
CA LYS A 3 -20.52 -1.41 9.45
C LYS A 3 -20.11 -1.03 8.03
N ALA A 4 -19.50 -1.95 7.31
CA ALA A 4 -19.16 -1.77 5.90
C ALA A 4 -19.80 -2.87 5.04
N ILE A 5 -20.37 -2.48 3.90
CA ILE A 5 -20.61 -3.41 2.78
C ILE A 5 -19.44 -3.26 1.82
N THR A 6 -18.84 -4.36 1.38
CA THR A 6 -17.76 -4.36 0.39
C THR A 6 -18.27 -4.75 -0.99
N GLY A 7 -17.69 -4.17 -2.04
CA GLY A 7 -18.12 -4.34 -3.41
C GLY A 7 -16.94 -4.51 -4.38
N MET A 8 -17.08 -5.40 -5.37
CA MET A 8 -16.15 -5.49 -6.49
C MET A 8 -16.87 -5.82 -7.79
N VAL A 9 -16.46 -5.14 -8.86
CA VAL A 9 -16.74 -5.57 -10.23
C VAL A 9 -15.52 -6.31 -10.76
N LYS A 10 -15.70 -7.61 -10.98
CA LYS A 10 -14.67 -8.50 -11.53
C LYS A 10 -14.73 -8.43 -13.05
N THR A 11 -13.69 -7.83 -13.65
CA THR A 11 -13.59 -7.66 -15.10
C THR A 11 -13.03 -8.86 -15.84
N ASP A 12 -12.13 -9.60 -15.19
CA ASP A 12 -11.65 -10.88 -15.70
C ASP A 12 -12.63 -12.00 -15.32
N VAL A 13 -13.34 -12.54 -16.31
CA VAL A 13 -14.34 -13.60 -16.11
C VAL A 13 -13.68 -14.90 -15.63
N HIS A 14 -12.43 -15.16 -16.02
CA HIS A 14 -11.68 -16.37 -15.68
C HIS A 14 -10.90 -16.28 -14.37
N ASP A 15 -10.90 -15.11 -13.72
CA ASP A 15 -10.32 -14.97 -12.39
C ASP A 15 -11.17 -15.72 -11.33
N HIS A 16 -10.80 -16.96 -11.01
CA HIS A 16 -11.50 -17.77 -10.01
C HIS A 16 -10.95 -17.60 -8.58
N TYR A 17 -9.77 -16.99 -8.43
CA TYR A 17 -9.00 -17.03 -7.19
C TYR A 17 -8.44 -15.67 -6.75
N LEU A 18 -7.87 -14.89 -7.67
CA LEU A 18 -7.24 -13.61 -7.37
C LEU A 18 -8.25 -12.61 -6.80
N TYR A 19 -9.48 -12.54 -7.31
CA TYR A 19 -10.51 -11.66 -6.74
C TYR A 19 -10.81 -11.95 -5.26
N LYS A 20 -10.68 -13.22 -4.82
CA LYS A 20 -10.91 -13.60 -3.42
C LYS A 20 -9.79 -13.09 -2.54
N ILE A 21 -8.54 -13.18 -3.00
CA ILE A 21 -7.37 -12.62 -2.31
C ILE A 21 -7.54 -11.10 -2.20
N LYS A 22 -7.83 -10.45 -3.32
CA LYS A 22 -8.05 -9.00 -3.43
C LYS A 22 -9.13 -8.49 -2.46
N MET A 23 -10.28 -9.16 -2.44
CA MET A 23 -11.35 -8.81 -1.50
C MET A 23 -11.01 -9.13 -0.05
N GLY A 24 -10.34 -10.25 0.20
CA GLY A 24 -9.86 -10.59 1.54
C GLY A 24 -8.89 -9.53 2.08
N GLU A 25 -7.98 -9.04 1.24
CA GLU A 25 -7.05 -7.96 1.61
C GLU A 25 -7.77 -6.64 1.88
N LEU A 26 -8.75 -6.24 1.06
CA LEU A 26 -9.57 -5.06 1.34
C LEU A 26 -10.30 -5.17 2.68
N GLU A 27 -10.84 -6.35 2.98
CA GLU A 27 -11.54 -6.60 4.24
C GLU A 27 -10.59 -6.60 5.44
N SER A 28 -9.38 -7.14 5.30
CA SER A 28 -8.33 -7.03 6.32
C SER A 28 -7.92 -5.58 6.59
N LEU A 29 -7.85 -4.73 5.55
CA LEU A 29 -7.60 -3.30 5.72
C LEU A 29 -8.75 -2.61 6.47
N LEU A 30 -10.00 -2.96 6.15
CA LEU A 30 -11.17 -2.42 6.83
C LEU A 30 -11.28 -2.87 8.29
N ASP A 31 -10.99 -4.14 8.57
CA ASP A 31 -10.91 -4.67 9.93
C ASP A 31 -9.84 -3.96 10.75
N ALA A 32 -8.68 -3.69 10.13
CA ALA A 32 -7.61 -2.91 10.76
C ALA A 32 -8.04 -1.48 11.14
N LEU A 33 -8.99 -0.89 10.39
CA LEU A 33 -9.64 0.41 10.68
C LEU A 33 -10.84 0.30 11.64
N GLY A 34 -11.18 -0.90 12.11
CA GLY A 34 -12.29 -1.12 13.03
C GLY A 34 -13.67 -1.22 12.37
N TYR A 35 -13.73 -1.50 11.06
CA TYR A 35 -14.98 -1.78 10.37
C TYR A 35 -15.35 -3.27 10.48
N ARG A 36 -16.63 -3.52 10.74
CA ARG A 36 -17.24 -4.85 10.62
C ARG A 36 -17.84 -5.00 9.24
N ILE A 37 -17.37 -6.00 8.48
CA ILE A 37 -17.95 -6.33 7.18
C ILE A 37 -19.29 -7.02 7.39
N VAL A 38 -20.37 -6.43 6.89
CA VAL A 38 -21.73 -6.98 7.02
C VAL A 38 -22.19 -7.72 5.78
N GLU A 39 -21.64 -7.40 4.61
CA GLU A 39 -21.90 -8.12 3.35
C GLU A 39 -20.78 -7.86 2.34
N ARG A 40 -20.51 -8.87 1.49
CA ARG A 40 -19.61 -8.79 0.34
C ARG A 40 -20.41 -8.93 -0.95
N ILE A 41 -20.25 -8.01 -1.88
CA ILE A 41 -21.00 -7.97 -3.15
C ILE A 41 -20.04 -8.06 -4.33
N ILE A 42 -20.20 -9.07 -5.16
CA ILE A 42 -19.41 -9.26 -6.39
C ILE A 42 -20.34 -9.19 -7.60
N GLN A 43 -19.90 -8.51 -8.66
CA GLN A 43 -20.52 -8.58 -9.97
C GLN A 43 -19.48 -8.90 -11.02
N VAL A 44 -19.70 -9.94 -11.82
CA VAL A 44 -18.85 -10.24 -12.99
C VAL A 44 -19.37 -9.47 -14.19
N ARG A 45 -18.49 -8.73 -14.87
CA ARG A 45 -18.81 -7.96 -16.09
C ARG A 45 -17.55 -7.79 -16.91
N GLU A 46 -17.60 -7.85 -18.23
CA GLU A 46 -16.40 -7.58 -19.06
C GLU A 46 -15.80 -6.18 -18.82
N LYS A 47 -16.65 -5.19 -18.55
CA LYS A 47 -16.25 -3.80 -18.27
C LYS A 47 -17.10 -3.18 -17.17
N GLU A 48 -16.44 -2.31 -16.40
CA GLU A 48 -17.09 -1.44 -15.42
C GLU A 48 -18.07 -0.49 -16.11
N SER A 49 -19.20 -0.26 -15.45
CA SER A 49 -20.16 0.77 -15.83
C SER A 49 -19.56 2.16 -15.63
N VAL A 50 -19.66 2.99 -16.67
CA VAL A 50 -19.17 4.38 -16.65
C VAL A 50 -19.83 5.21 -15.56
N ASP A 51 -21.08 4.90 -15.20
CA ASP A 51 -21.85 5.70 -14.24
C ASP A 51 -21.75 5.19 -12.80
N PHE A 52 -21.59 3.88 -12.58
CA PHE A 52 -21.73 3.28 -11.25
C PHE A 52 -20.71 2.18 -10.94
N VAL A 53 -19.78 1.85 -11.84
CA VAL A 53 -18.93 0.64 -11.80
C VAL A 53 -19.76 -0.64 -11.98
N PHE A 54 -20.80 -0.83 -11.17
CA PHE A 54 -21.81 -1.89 -11.28
C PHE A 54 -22.85 -1.60 -12.37
N GLY A 55 -23.49 -2.65 -12.86
CA GLY A 55 -24.66 -2.54 -13.74
C GLY A 55 -25.91 -2.04 -13.00
N LYS A 56 -26.84 -1.38 -13.72
CA LYS A 56 -28.04 -0.76 -13.13
C LYS A 56 -28.85 -1.71 -12.24
N GLY A 57 -29.19 -2.91 -12.71
CA GLY A 57 -29.93 -3.88 -11.90
C GLY A 57 -29.20 -4.27 -10.61
N LYS A 58 -27.86 -4.32 -10.65
CA LYS A 58 -27.07 -4.60 -9.45
C LYS A 58 -27.08 -3.43 -8.47
N ILE A 59 -27.17 -2.20 -8.96
CA ILE A 59 -27.35 -1.02 -8.09
C ILE A 59 -28.67 -1.07 -7.35
N ASP A 60 -29.75 -1.50 -8.00
CA ASP A 60 -31.05 -1.68 -7.32
C ASP A 60 -30.96 -2.75 -6.23
N GLU A 61 -30.30 -3.89 -6.51
CA GLU A 61 -30.03 -4.91 -5.47
C GLU A 61 -29.20 -4.35 -4.31
N ILE A 62 -28.10 -3.63 -4.59
CA ILE A 62 -27.22 -3.05 -3.56
C ILE A 62 -28.01 -2.05 -2.71
N LYS A 63 -28.88 -1.25 -3.33
CA LYS A 63 -29.71 -0.28 -2.61
C LYS A 63 -30.64 -0.95 -1.60
N ASP A 64 -31.23 -2.09 -1.96
CA ASP A 64 -32.06 -2.86 -1.01
C ASP A 64 -31.23 -3.48 0.11
N ARG A 65 -30.00 -3.92 -0.17
CA ARG A 65 -29.05 -4.37 0.86
C ARG A 65 -28.66 -3.25 1.81
N VAL A 66 -28.33 -2.07 1.29
CA VAL A 66 -28.01 -0.88 2.09
C VAL A 66 -29.17 -0.52 3.02
N ARG A 67 -30.41 -0.51 2.52
CA ARG A 67 -31.60 -0.27 3.35
C ARG A 67 -31.80 -1.31 4.45
N LYS A 68 -31.52 -2.58 4.16
CA LYS A 68 -31.74 -3.69 5.10
C LYS A 68 -30.66 -3.78 6.17
N LEU A 69 -29.41 -3.56 5.80
CA LEU A 69 -28.25 -3.76 6.68
C LEU A 69 -27.81 -2.48 7.39
N ASP A 70 -28.21 -1.32 6.85
CA ASP A 70 -27.90 0.01 7.35
C ASP A 70 -26.39 0.17 7.62
N PRO A 71 -25.54 0.09 6.58
CA PRO A 71 -24.10 0.25 6.73
C PRO A 71 -23.71 1.72 6.84
N ASP A 72 -22.62 1.99 7.53
CA ASP A 72 -22.02 3.33 7.60
C ASP A 72 -21.35 3.71 6.27
N VAL A 73 -20.81 2.72 5.55
CA VAL A 73 -20.07 2.95 4.30
C VAL A 73 -20.21 1.79 3.32
N PHE A 74 -20.25 2.11 2.02
CA PHE A 74 -20.06 1.15 0.93
C PHE A 74 -18.65 1.29 0.34
N VAL A 75 -17.86 0.22 0.43
CA VAL A 75 -16.43 0.24 0.06
C VAL A 75 -16.22 -0.57 -1.21
N LEU A 76 -15.73 0.07 -2.27
CA LEU A 76 -15.36 -0.63 -3.50
C LEU A 76 -13.88 -1.03 -3.51
N TYR A 77 -13.61 -2.24 -3.97
CA TYR A 77 -12.25 -2.65 -4.33
C TYR A 77 -11.74 -1.88 -5.56
N ASN A 78 -12.57 -1.73 -6.59
CA ASN A 78 -12.23 -1.01 -7.80
C ASN A 78 -11.99 0.48 -7.50
N ASN A 79 -11.02 1.08 -8.18
CA ASN A 79 -10.82 2.53 -8.12
C ASN A 79 -11.96 3.27 -8.83
N ILE A 80 -12.55 4.27 -8.18
CA ILE A 80 -13.70 4.99 -8.72
C ILE A 80 -13.36 6.44 -9.07
N THR A 81 -13.96 6.90 -10.17
CA THR A 81 -13.95 8.31 -10.55
C THR A 81 -14.87 9.13 -9.65
N SER A 82 -14.65 10.44 -9.55
CA SER A 82 -15.54 11.33 -8.78
C SER A 82 -16.98 11.32 -9.28
N LYS A 83 -17.20 11.08 -10.59
CA LYS A 83 -18.53 10.93 -11.17
C LYS A 83 -19.21 9.65 -10.68
N GLN A 84 -18.51 8.52 -10.71
CA GLN A 84 -19.03 7.24 -10.20
C GLN A 84 -19.33 7.33 -8.70
N LYS A 85 -18.42 7.90 -7.89
CA LYS A 85 -18.64 8.14 -6.46
C LYS A 85 -19.92 8.93 -6.21
N TRP A 86 -20.06 10.09 -6.86
CA TRP A 86 -21.25 10.93 -6.74
C TRP A 86 -22.55 10.19 -7.11
N ASN A 87 -22.53 9.45 -8.21
CA ASN A 87 -23.70 8.70 -8.65
C ASN A 87 -24.07 7.59 -7.67
N LEU A 88 -23.09 6.83 -7.17
CA LEU A 88 -23.28 5.77 -6.18
C LEU A 88 -23.85 6.32 -4.88
N GLU A 89 -23.24 7.36 -4.30
CA GLU A 89 -23.74 7.96 -3.05
C GLU A 89 -25.17 8.47 -3.18
N ARG A 90 -25.52 9.06 -4.33
CA ARG A 90 -26.90 9.51 -4.58
C ARG A 90 -27.89 8.36 -4.77
N ALA A 91 -27.46 7.23 -5.32
CA ALA A 91 -28.33 6.08 -5.54
C ALA A 91 -28.54 5.27 -4.26
N LEU A 92 -27.48 5.11 -3.46
CA LEU A 92 -27.43 4.26 -2.28
C LEU A 92 -27.81 5.01 -0.99
N GLY A 93 -27.54 6.32 -0.92
CA GLY A 93 -27.83 7.14 0.26
C GLY A 93 -26.83 6.98 1.42
N VAL A 94 -25.68 6.34 1.17
CA VAL A 94 -24.58 6.14 2.13
C VAL A 94 -23.27 6.64 1.54
N GLU A 95 -22.26 6.87 2.38
CA GLU A 95 -20.92 7.24 1.92
C GLU A 95 -20.31 6.12 1.08
N VAL A 96 -19.62 6.49 0.00
CA VAL A 96 -18.95 5.54 -0.89
C VAL A 96 -17.48 5.88 -0.98
N ILE A 97 -16.63 4.92 -0.63
CA ILE A 97 -15.18 5.04 -0.73
C ILE A 97 -14.62 3.89 -1.58
N ASP A 98 -13.45 4.09 -2.17
CA ASP A 98 -12.75 3.01 -2.86
C ASP A 98 -11.52 2.51 -2.09
N ARG A 99 -10.85 1.52 -2.66
CA ARG A 99 -9.63 0.94 -2.07
C ARG A 99 -8.54 1.97 -1.86
N TYR A 100 -8.40 2.96 -2.75
CA TYR A 100 -7.44 4.04 -2.59
C TYR A 100 -7.73 4.85 -1.32
N ASP A 101 -8.99 5.20 -1.08
CA ASP A 101 -9.42 5.90 0.14
C ASP A 101 -9.14 5.06 1.40
N VAL A 102 -9.48 3.77 1.41
CA VAL A 102 -9.20 2.85 2.54
C VAL A 102 -7.70 2.79 2.83
N THR A 103 -6.89 2.71 1.78
CA THR A 103 -5.43 2.63 1.91
C THR A 103 -4.87 3.92 2.53
N LEU A 104 -5.34 5.10 2.10
CA LEU A 104 -4.97 6.37 2.73
C LEU A 104 -5.40 6.46 4.21
N MET A 105 -6.53 5.87 4.57
CA MET A 105 -6.99 5.83 5.97
C MET A 105 -6.05 5.00 6.84
N ILE A 106 -5.64 3.81 6.38
CA ILE A 106 -4.64 3.01 7.11
C ILE A 106 -3.32 3.77 7.24
N PHE A 107 -2.88 4.41 6.16
CA PHE A 107 -1.65 5.21 6.22
C PHE A 107 -1.73 6.34 7.22
N ARG A 108 -2.91 6.96 7.38
CA ARG A 108 -3.10 8.02 8.37
C ARG A 108 -2.92 7.51 9.80
N GLU A 109 -3.41 6.30 10.09
CA GLU A 109 -3.22 5.65 11.40
C GLU A 109 -1.75 5.25 11.64
N ALA A 110 -1.06 4.81 10.58
CA ALA A 110 0.33 4.37 10.67
C ALA A 110 1.37 5.51 10.65
N ALA A 111 1.01 6.68 10.10
CA ALA A 111 1.95 7.78 9.93
C ALA A 111 2.36 8.40 11.28
N SER A 112 3.63 8.22 11.62
CA SER A 112 4.23 8.82 12.81
C SER A 112 4.88 10.17 12.51
N ASP A 113 5.57 10.29 11.37
CA ASP A 113 6.38 11.45 10.99
C ASP A 113 5.58 12.54 10.25
N ILE A 114 6.12 13.76 10.26
CA ILE A 114 5.46 14.95 9.69
C ILE A 114 5.35 14.85 8.16
N LEU A 115 6.36 14.33 7.48
CA LEU A 115 6.40 14.28 6.03
C LEU A 115 5.35 13.32 5.49
N SER A 116 5.27 12.10 6.05
CA SER A 116 4.24 11.12 5.70
C SER A 116 2.83 11.68 5.97
N LYS A 117 2.61 12.37 7.10
CA LYS A 117 1.32 13.01 7.41
C LYS A 117 0.92 14.05 6.36
N LEU A 118 1.86 14.90 5.92
CA LEU A 118 1.60 15.90 4.90
C LEU A 118 1.31 15.27 3.53
N GLN A 119 2.02 14.19 3.17
CA GLN A 119 1.81 13.46 1.92
C GLN A 119 0.43 12.80 1.88
N ILE A 120 0.00 12.16 2.97
CA ILE A 120 -1.34 11.58 3.09
C ILE A 120 -2.42 12.67 3.00
N GLU A 121 -2.21 13.82 3.65
CA GLU A 121 -3.12 14.95 3.56
C GLU A 121 -3.23 15.47 2.12
N LEU A 122 -2.09 15.66 1.44
CA LEU A 122 -2.05 16.08 0.05
C LEU A 122 -2.79 15.08 -0.85
N ALA A 123 -2.47 13.80 -0.75
CA ALA A 123 -3.07 12.73 -1.55
C ALA A 123 -4.59 12.63 -1.32
N SER A 124 -5.04 12.84 -0.08
CA SER A 124 -6.47 12.90 0.27
C SER A 124 -7.16 14.11 -0.36
N LEU A 125 -6.55 15.30 -0.29
CA LEU A 125 -7.08 16.52 -0.90
C LEU A 125 -7.13 16.41 -2.42
N GLU A 126 -6.10 15.88 -3.06
CA GLU A 126 -6.03 15.72 -4.52
C GLU A 126 -7.08 14.72 -5.02
N LYS A 127 -7.29 13.62 -4.31
CA LYS A 127 -8.36 12.65 -4.61
C LYS A 127 -9.75 13.25 -4.41
N HIS A 128 -9.95 14.04 -3.36
CA HIS A 128 -11.25 14.61 -3.02
C HIS A 128 -11.61 15.87 -3.83
N PHE A 129 -10.62 16.64 -4.27
CA PHE A 129 -10.83 17.92 -4.95
C PHE A 129 -11.72 17.86 -6.20
N PRO A 130 -11.52 16.91 -7.14
CA PRO A 130 -12.39 16.78 -8.31
C PRO A 130 -13.85 16.46 -7.93
N TYR A 131 -14.07 15.69 -6.86
CA TYR A 131 -15.39 15.38 -6.33
C TYR A 131 -16.09 16.63 -5.76
N VAL A 132 -15.39 17.45 -4.98
CA VAL A 132 -15.93 18.72 -4.45
C VAL A 132 -16.32 19.65 -5.59
N LYS A 133 -15.46 19.78 -6.60
CA LYS A 133 -15.73 20.61 -7.80
C LYS A 133 -16.96 20.13 -8.55
N LEU A 134 -17.09 18.81 -8.77
CA LEU A 134 -18.26 18.21 -9.41
C LEU A 134 -19.54 18.48 -8.61
N SER A 135 -19.52 18.19 -7.31
CA SER A 135 -20.64 18.38 -6.39
C SER A 135 -21.14 19.81 -6.37
N ALA A 136 -20.22 20.79 -6.28
CA ALA A 136 -20.54 22.20 -6.32
C ALA A 136 -21.18 22.61 -7.65
N SER A 137 -20.63 22.14 -8.78
CA SER A 137 -21.15 22.47 -10.11
C SER A 137 -22.60 21.99 -10.32
N ILE A 138 -22.93 20.81 -9.81
CA ILE A 138 -24.28 20.23 -9.92
C ILE A 138 -25.27 20.96 -9.01
N LYS A 139 -24.88 21.24 -7.76
CA LYS A 139 -25.70 22.02 -6.82
C LYS A 139 -26.00 23.41 -7.38
N TYR A 140 -25.00 24.08 -7.95
CA TYR A 140 -25.17 25.40 -8.57
C TYR A 140 -26.13 25.37 -9.76
N LYS A 141 -26.02 24.39 -10.67
CA LYS A 141 -26.96 24.23 -11.80
C LYS A 141 -28.42 24.10 -11.34
N ARG A 142 -28.68 23.43 -10.21
CA ARG A 142 -30.04 23.32 -9.64
C ARG A 142 -30.56 24.63 -9.03
N MET A 143 -29.68 25.44 -8.42
CA MET A 143 -30.08 26.69 -7.75
C MET A 143 -30.36 27.85 -8.73
N LYS A 144 -29.91 27.77 -9.99
CA LYS A 144 -30.19 28.75 -11.05
C LYS A 144 -31.67 28.91 -11.42
N ALA A 145 -32.58 28.13 -10.84
CA ALA A 145 -34.02 28.30 -10.98
C ALA A 145 -34.64 29.40 -10.10
N GLY A 146 -33.88 30.22 -9.36
CA GLY A 146 -34.47 31.41 -8.70
C GLY A 146 -33.69 32.17 -7.63
N PHE A 147 -32.47 31.81 -7.22
CA PHE A 147 -31.79 32.49 -6.09
C PHE A 147 -30.41 33.04 -6.46
N LYS A 148 -30.28 34.37 -6.54
CA LYS A 148 -29.01 35.09 -6.75
C LYS A 148 -28.36 35.42 -5.40
N GLY A 149 -27.07 35.13 -5.25
CA GLY A 149 -26.20 35.88 -4.34
C GLY A 149 -25.28 35.06 -3.43
N GLY A 150 -25.81 34.22 -2.54
CA GLY A 150 -24.99 33.65 -1.45
C GLY A 150 -24.22 32.37 -1.77
N GLY A 151 -24.83 31.45 -2.53
CA GLY A 151 -24.27 30.10 -2.74
C GLY A 151 -23.03 30.06 -3.61
N GLU A 152 -22.97 30.89 -4.66
CA GLU A 152 -21.87 30.91 -5.64
C GLU A 152 -20.53 31.30 -5.00
N TYR A 153 -20.53 32.36 -4.17
CA TYR A 153 -19.34 32.83 -3.47
C TYR A 153 -18.79 31.81 -2.47
N ALA A 154 -19.66 31.09 -1.77
CA ALA A 154 -19.26 30.08 -0.79
C ALA A 154 -18.54 28.88 -1.44
N TYR A 155 -19.06 28.35 -2.55
CA TYR A 155 -18.41 27.24 -3.27
C TYR A 155 -17.07 27.66 -3.88
N HIS A 156 -17.01 28.85 -4.50
CA HIS A 156 -15.74 29.37 -5.02
C HIS A 156 -14.72 29.59 -3.90
N LYS A 157 -15.15 30.03 -2.72
CA LYS A 157 -14.27 30.15 -1.54
C LYS A 157 -13.73 28.79 -1.10
N GLN A 158 -14.57 27.75 -1.02
CA GLN A 158 -14.15 26.39 -0.65
C GLN A 158 -13.14 25.81 -1.66
N ILE A 159 -13.44 25.88 -2.97
CA ILE A 159 -12.54 25.40 -4.02
C ILE A 159 -11.20 26.13 -3.97
N ARG A 160 -11.20 27.46 -3.86
CA ARG A 160 -9.97 28.27 -3.74
C ARG A 160 -9.16 27.92 -2.48
N ALA A 161 -9.84 27.67 -1.36
CA ALA A 161 -9.18 27.26 -0.12
C ALA A 161 -8.47 25.90 -0.26
N MET A 162 -9.12 24.92 -0.89
CA MET A 162 -8.51 23.61 -1.18
C MET A 162 -7.31 23.74 -2.11
N GLN A 163 -7.42 24.50 -3.20
CA GLN A 163 -6.30 24.73 -4.13
C GLN A 163 -5.11 25.40 -3.42
N LYS A 164 -5.38 26.42 -2.60
CA LYS A 164 -4.34 27.09 -1.80
C LYS A 164 -3.67 26.10 -0.84
N ARG A 165 -4.45 25.24 -0.17
CA ARG A 165 -3.92 24.22 0.74
C ARG A 165 -3.05 23.20 0.01
N ILE A 166 -3.51 22.68 -1.13
CA ILE A 166 -2.74 21.77 -1.98
C ILE A 166 -1.40 22.40 -2.37
N LYS A 167 -1.40 23.67 -2.82
CA LYS A 167 -0.16 24.39 -3.15
C LYS A 167 0.80 24.48 -1.95
N ILE A 168 0.29 24.89 -0.79
CA ILE A 168 1.11 25.01 0.44
C ILE A 168 1.70 23.64 0.84
N LEU A 169 0.93 22.57 0.73
CA LEU A 169 1.40 21.22 1.06
C LEU A 169 2.48 20.77 0.07
N ASN A 170 2.30 20.99 -1.23
CA ASN A 170 3.31 20.69 -2.24
C ASN A 170 4.64 21.40 -1.94
N ASP A 171 4.61 22.72 -1.73
CA ASP A 171 5.82 23.52 -1.45
C ASP A 171 6.53 23.02 -0.16
N LYS A 172 5.75 22.66 0.87
CA LYS A 172 6.29 22.15 2.14
C LYS A 172 6.88 20.75 2.01
N ILE A 173 6.19 19.85 1.29
CA ILE A 173 6.66 18.48 1.03
C ILE A 173 7.94 18.53 0.22
N GLU A 174 8.03 19.37 -0.83
CA GLU A 174 9.23 19.51 -1.65
C GLU A 174 10.46 19.91 -0.82
N LYS A 175 10.30 20.89 0.07
CA LYS A 175 11.39 21.32 0.97
C LYS A 175 11.87 20.18 1.88
N LEU A 176 10.94 19.48 2.54
CA LEU A 176 11.27 18.36 3.43
C LEU A 176 11.86 17.17 2.66
N SER A 177 11.38 16.92 1.45
CA SER A 177 11.91 15.90 0.54
C SER A 177 13.39 16.10 0.26
N ARG A 178 13.75 17.33 -0.11
CA ARG A 178 15.13 17.69 -0.42
C ARG A 178 16.04 17.54 0.79
N GLN A 179 15.55 17.87 1.98
CA GLN A 179 16.31 17.66 3.22
C GLN A 179 16.56 16.17 3.48
N LYS A 180 15.53 15.31 3.38
CA LYS A 180 15.68 13.86 3.54
C LYS A 180 16.66 13.27 2.53
N GLU A 181 16.56 13.68 1.26
CA GLU A 181 17.47 13.22 0.22
C GLU A 181 18.93 13.59 0.49
N LEU A 182 19.20 14.83 0.94
CA LEU A 182 20.55 15.24 1.34
C LEU A 182 21.09 14.43 2.52
N GLU A 183 20.25 14.05 3.49
CA GLU A 183 20.66 13.19 4.60
C GLU A 183 21.04 11.78 4.14
N ILE A 184 20.32 11.23 3.15
CA ILE A 184 20.64 9.92 2.57
C ILE A 184 21.96 9.99 1.81
N LEU A 185 22.12 10.99 0.96
CA LEU A 185 23.34 11.19 0.16
C LEU A 185 24.55 11.42 1.06
N LYS A 186 24.42 12.20 2.12
CA LYS A 186 25.52 12.40 3.08
C LYS A 186 26.00 11.08 3.70
N ARG A 187 25.09 10.19 4.10
CA ARG A 187 25.48 8.87 4.64
C ARG A 187 26.25 8.03 3.61
N ILE A 188 25.84 8.10 2.36
CA ILE A 188 26.51 7.39 1.25
C ILE A 188 27.89 7.99 1.00
N ASP A 189 28.01 9.33 0.98
CA ASP A 189 29.27 10.05 0.81
C ASP A 189 30.25 9.78 1.97
N ASP A 190 29.72 9.61 3.19
CA ASP A 190 30.49 9.19 4.38
C ASP A 190 30.93 7.71 4.32
N GLY A 191 30.62 7.00 3.23
CA GLY A 191 31.04 5.63 2.96
C GLY A 191 30.11 4.53 3.48
N ALA A 192 28.93 4.89 4.01
CA ALA A 192 28.00 3.91 4.56
C ALA A 192 27.29 3.12 3.45
N LYS A 193 27.13 1.81 3.67
CA LYS A 193 26.28 0.96 2.82
C LYS A 193 24.86 0.95 3.37
N ILE A 194 23.87 0.99 2.50
CA ILE A 194 22.46 0.94 2.88
C ILE A 194 21.85 -0.35 2.35
N ALA A 195 21.28 -1.14 3.25
CA ALA A 195 20.46 -2.31 2.94
C ALA A 195 19.03 -2.04 3.42
N VAL A 196 18.04 -2.34 2.57
CA VAL A 196 16.62 -2.11 2.89
C VAL A 196 15.86 -3.42 2.89
N LEU A 197 14.97 -3.59 3.85
CA LEU A 197 14.03 -4.70 3.89
C LEU A 197 12.81 -4.33 3.07
N THR A 198 12.50 -5.10 2.04
CA THR A 198 11.36 -4.89 1.14
C THR A 198 10.48 -6.14 1.07
N GLY A 199 9.31 -6.00 0.46
CA GLY A 199 8.38 -7.11 0.26
C GLY A 199 7.00 -6.87 0.85
N TYR A 200 6.13 -7.84 0.63
CA TYR A 200 4.72 -7.80 0.98
C TYR A 200 4.46 -7.56 2.48
N TYR A 201 3.31 -6.95 2.83
CA TYR A 201 2.93 -6.81 4.24
C TYR A 201 2.81 -8.20 4.90
N ASN A 202 3.10 -8.24 6.21
CA ASN A 202 3.19 -9.48 6.98
C ASN A 202 4.25 -10.51 6.53
N ALA A 203 5.16 -10.17 5.62
CA ALA A 203 6.31 -11.02 5.33
C ALA A 203 7.32 -11.13 6.49
N GLY A 204 7.19 -10.26 7.51
CA GLY A 204 8.06 -10.23 8.69
C GLY A 204 9.29 -9.33 8.56
N LYS A 205 9.27 -8.34 7.66
CA LYS A 205 10.31 -7.30 7.54
C LYS A 205 10.66 -6.67 8.89
N THR A 206 9.67 -6.14 9.61
CA THR A 206 9.90 -5.51 10.92
C THR A 206 10.42 -6.50 11.96
N SER A 207 10.01 -7.76 11.90
CA SER A 207 10.54 -8.83 12.76
C SER A 207 12.03 -9.09 12.48
N ILE A 208 12.43 -9.20 11.21
CA ILE A 208 13.84 -9.36 10.81
C ILE A 208 14.63 -8.12 11.23
N PHE A 209 14.10 -6.92 10.98
CA PHE A 209 14.71 -5.68 11.42
C PHE A 209 15.00 -5.68 12.92
N ASN A 210 13.99 -6.00 13.74
CA ASN A 210 14.12 -6.07 15.19
C ASN A 210 15.15 -7.13 15.60
N ALA A 211 15.11 -8.32 15.00
CA ALA A 211 16.03 -9.41 15.30
C ALA A 211 17.50 -9.06 14.98
N LEU A 212 17.74 -8.35 13.87
CA LEU A 212 19.10 -7.98 13.44
C LEU A 212 19.65 -6.72 14.13
N THR A 213 18.78 -5.85 14.64
CA THR A 213 19.18 -4.53 15.19
C THR A 213 19.00 -4.41 16.70
N GLY A 214 18.26 -5.33 17.33
CA GLY A 214 17.87 -5.25 18.73
C GLY A 214 16.76 -4.23 19.02
N PHE A 215 16.13 -3.67 17.99
CA PHE A 215 15.03 -2.71 18.18
C PHE A 215 13.75 -3.45 18.56
N ASN A 216 12.81 -2.73 19.19
CA ASN A 216 11.49 -3.25 19.53
C ASN A 216 10.40 -2.47 18.80
N LYS A 217 10.45 -2.46 17.46
CA LYS A 217 9.38 -1.85 16.65
C LYS A 217 8.11 -2.71 16.74
N PRO A 218 6.90 -2.10 16.72
CA PRO A 218 5.66 -2.85 16.67
C PRO A 218 5.61 -3.80 15.48
N VAL A 219 5.30 -5.07 15.74
CA VAL A 219 5.06 -6.10 14.72
C VAL A 219 3.56 -6.40 14.71
N SER A 220 2.96 -6.44 13.53
CA SER A 220 1.54 -6.68 13.35
C SER A 220 1.28 -7.31 11.98
N ASP A 221 0.29 -8.20 11.92
CA ASP A 221 -0.20 -8.78 10.67
C ASP A 221 -0.94 -7.77 9.79
N LYS A 222 -1.24 -6.58 10.34
CA LYS A 222 -1.93 -5.50 9.62
C LYS A 222 -1.01 -4.85 8.59
N PRO A 223 -1.53 -4.50 7.40
CA PRO A 223 -0.79 -3.72 6.42
C PRO A 223 -0.25 -2.41 6.98
N PHE A 224 0.91 -1.98 6.45
CA PHE A 224 1.47 -0.64 6.65
C PHE A 224 1.85 -0.25 8.09
N THR A 225 2.12 -1.22 8.96
CA THR A 225 2.62 -1.00 10.33
C THR A 225 3.89 -0.13 10.38
N THR A 226 4.72 -0.17 9.34
CA THR A 226 5.87 0.74 9.16
C THR A 226 5.60 1.64 7.96
N LEU A 227 5.54 2.96 8.19
CA LEU A 227 5.46 3.95 7.12
C LEU A 227 6.72 4.84 7.05
N SER A 228 7.30 5.15 8.20
CA SER A 228 8.54 5.92 8.32
C SER A 228 9.74 4.99 8.40
N SER A 229 10.72 5.19 7.53
CA SER A 229 11.98 4.46 7.56
C SER A 229 12.78 4.78 8.83
N LYS A 230 13.31 3.74 9.48
CA LYS A 230 14.24 3.88 10.59
C LYS A 230 15.55 3.22 10.20
N TYR A 231 16.63 3.98 10.35
CA TYR A 231 18.00 3.53 10.09
C TYR A 231 18.54 2.93 11.38
N ALA A 232 19.06 1.71 11.30
CA ALA A 232 19.82 1.10 12.37
C ALA A 232 21.18 0.68 11.80
N GLY A 233 22.24 1.21 12.41
CA GLY A 233 23.58 0.75 12.13
C GLY A 233 23.74 -0.68 12.66
N ILE A 234 24.21 -1.56 11.80
CA ILE A 234 24.71 -2.88 12.19
C ILE A 234 26.22 -2.88 11.94
N GLU A 235 26.96 -3.64 12.76
CA GLU A 235 28.39 -3.91 12.53
C GLU A 235 29.24 -2.62 12.55
N GLY A 236 29.05 -1.82 13.59
CA GLY A 236 29.78 -0.56 13.79
C GLY A 236 29.41 0.53 12.79
N GLU A 237 28.13 0.57 12.36
CA GLU A 237 27.56 1.56 11.42
C GLU A 237 28.11 1.51 9.98
N LYS A 238 28.85 0.46 9.63
CA LYS A 238 29.29 0.22 8.24
C LYS A 238 28.12 -0.07 7.30
N VAL A 239 27.06 -0.69 7.83
CA VAL A 239 25.81 -0.94 7.12
C VAL A 239 24.67 -0.35 7.91
N TYR A 240 23.82 0.40 7.23
CA TYR A 240 22.51 0.78 7.74
C TYR A 240 21.46 -0.17 7.20
N LEU A 241 20.80 -0.89 8.10
CA LEU A 241 19.59 -1.62 7.80
C LEU A 241 18.38 -0.69 7.96
N VAL A 242 17.45 -0.77 7.02
CA VAL A 242 16.24 0.07 7.00
C VAL A 242 15.00 -0.80 6.81
N ASP A 243 14.06 -0.68 7.73
CA ASP A 243 12.72 -1.27 7.58
C ASP A 243 11.82 -0.32 6.78
N THR A 244 11.24 -0.82 5.69
CA THR A 244 10.44 -0.02 4.76
C THR A 244 8.95 -0.37 4.83
N ILE A 245 8.15 0.38 4.08
CA ILE A 245 6.73 0.11 3.90
C ILE A 245 6.50 -1.27 3.27
N GLY A 246 5.55 -2.03 3.82
CA GLY A 246 5.12 -3.29 3.21
C GLY A 246 4.25 -3.06 1.98
N PHE A 247 4.51 -3.80 0.92
CA PHE A 247 3.69 -3.76 -0.30
C PHE A 247 2.35 -4.48 -0.11
N VAL A 248 1.37 -4.12 -0.95
CA VAL A 248 0.02 -4.69 -1.04
C VAL A 248 -0.28 -4.98 -2.51
N ILE A 249 -1.24 -5.86 -2.81
CA ILE A 249 -1.61 -6.14 -4.22
C ILE A 249 -2.26 -4.88 -4.81
N ASP A 250 -2.07 -4.61 -6.09
CA ASP A 250 -2.69 -3.47 -6.81
C ASP A 250 -2.50 -2.13 -6.09
N LEU A 251 -1.31 -1.88 -5.51
CA LEU A 251 -1.03 -0.57 -4.91
C LEU A 251 -1.14 0.51 -5.98
N ASP A 252 -2.04 1.47 -5.76
CA ASP A 252 -2.32 2.52 -6.75
C ASP A 252 -1.06 3.36 -7.05
N PRO A 253 -0.70 3.58 -8.32
CA PRO A 253 0.49 4.37 -8.67
C PRO A 253 0.51 5.79 -8.08
N ARG A 254 -0.67 6.39 -7.84
CA ARG A 254 -0.78 7.70 -7.19
C ARG A 254 -0.35 7.63 -5.72
N LEU A 255 -0.60 6.50 -5.05
CA LEU A 255 -0.09 6.26 -3.69
C LEU A 255 1.43 6.11 -3.73
N ILE A 256 1.96 5.32 -4.66
CA ILE A 256 3.42 5.15 -4.84
C ILE A 256 4.10 6.52 -5.01
N ALA A 257 3.53 7.40 -5.84
CA ALA A 257 4.02 8.77 -6.03
C ALA A 257 3.97 9.59 -4.74
N SER A 258 2.87 9.47 -3.96
CA SER A 258 2.75 10.14 -2.66
C SER A 258 3.74 9.63 -1.61
N PHE A 259 4.27 8.40 -1.75
CA PHE A 259 5.26 7.80 -0.85
C PHE A 259 6.66 7.74 -1.44
N LYS A 260 6.93 8.44 -2.54
CA LYS A 260 8.21 8.44 -3.25
C LYS A 260 9.42 8.65 -2.33
N LEU A 261 9.25 9.39 -1.23
CA LEU A 261 10.28 9.66 -0.23
C LEU A 261 10.55 8.51 0.73
N ASN A 262 9.53 7.72 1.05
CA ASN A 262 9.70 6.48 1.81
C ASN A 262 10.27 5.37 0.91
N LEU A 263 10.17 5.55 -0.42
CA LEU A 263 10.81 4.70 -1.43
C LEU A 263 12.18 5.25 -1.88
N LEU A 264 12.61 6.44 -1.42
CA LEU A 264 13.97 6.93 -1.71
C LEU A 264 15.02 6.04 -1.07
N ASP A 265 14.72 5.52 0.12
CA ASP A 265 15.61 4.62 0.84
C ASP A 265 15.84 3.36 0.00
N ILE A 266 14.77 2.85 -0.64
CA ILE A 266 14.88 1.80 -1.65
C ILE A 266 15.74 2.28 -2.80
N LYS A 267 15.38 3.38 -3.48
CA LYS A 267 16.10 3.92 -4.65
C LYS A 267 17.61 4.05 -4.44
N TYR A 268 18.04 4.58 -3.29
CA TYR A 268 19.44 4.85 -2.98
C TYR A 268 20.17 3.70 -2.29
N SER A 269 19.48 2.63 -1.89
CA SER A 269 20.15 1.53 -1.22
C SER A 269 21.05 0.71 -2.17
N ASN A 270 22.10 0.15 -1.59
CA ASN A 270 23.03 -0.74 -2.28
C ASN A 270 22.40 -2.13 -2.48
N LYS A 271 21.67 -2.62 -1.47
CA LYS A 271 21.00 -3.93 -1.52
C LYS A 271 19.55 -3.87 -1.06
N GLN A 272 18.72 -4.71 -1.67
CA GLN A 272 17.35 -5.02 -1.27
C GLN A 272 17.34 -6.39 -0.62
N ILE A 273 16.83 -6.50 0.59
CA ILE A 273 16.49 -7.78 1.19
C ILE A 273 14.99 -7.96 0.99
N LEU A 274 14.63 -8.68 -0.07
CA LEU A 274 13.25 -9.00 -0.39
C LEU A 274 12.77 -10.11 0.56
N VAL A 275 11.99 -9.72 1.56
CA VAL A 275 11.42 -10.64 2.53
C VAL A 275 10.12 -11.21 1.99
N ILE A 276 10.05 -12.52 1.92
CA ILE A 276 8.84 -13.26 1.50
C ILE A 276 8.39 -14.17 2.64
N ASP A 277 7.07 -14.37 2.75
CA ASP A 277 6.50 -15.34 3.66
C ASP A 277 6.47 -16.72 2.98
N ILE A 278 7.39 -17.61 3.37
CA ILE A 278 7.49 -18.94 2.77
C ILE A 278 6.35 -19.87 3.18
N SER A 279 5.57 -19.52 4.23
CA SER A 279 4.42 -20.30 4.66
C SER A 279 3.20 -20.10 3.76
N ASP A 280 3.19 -19.07 2.91
CA ASP A 280 2.12 -18.84 1.94
C ASP A 280 1.93 -20.05 1.02
N ARG A 281 0.67 -20.25 0.60
CA ARG A 281 0.35 -21.19 -0.49
C ARG A 281 1.02 -20.72 -1.78
N ASP A 282 1.47 -21.63 -2.61
CA ASP A 282 2.18 -21.36 -3.86
C ASP A 282 1.58 -20.26 -4.72
N GLU A 283 0.27 -20.28 -4.93
CA GLU A 283 -0.41 -19.29 -5.77
C GLU A 283 -0.28 -17.89 -5.17
N LEU A 284 -0.44 -17.77 -3.85
CA LEU A 284 -0.30 -16.50 -3.15
C LEU A 284 1.17 -16.05 -3.11
N LEU A 285 2.09 -16.97 -2.85
CA LEU A 285 3.54 -16.72 -2.90
C LEU A 285 3.95 -16.19 -4.27
N LYS A 286 3.50 -16.83 -5.36
CA LYS A 286 3.71 -16.39 -6.75
C LYS A 286 3.21 -14.97 -6.99
N ILE A 287 1.97 -14.68 -6.55
CA ILE A 287 1.35 -13.37 -6.74
C ILE A 287 2.14 -12.29 -6.00
N LYS A 288 2.44 -12.51 -4.72
CA LYS A 288 3.18 -11.56 -3.88
C LYS A 288 4.59 -11.33 -4.42
N LEU A 289 5.32 -12.39 -4.75
CA LEU A 289 6.68 -12.29 -5.29
C LEU A 289 6.70 -11.52 -6.61
N LYS A 290 5.80 -11.82 -7.55
CA LYS A 290 5.72 -11.09 -8.83
C LYS A 290 5.38 -9.62 -8.64
N GLU A 291 4.50 -9.30 -7.70
CA GLU A 291 4.13 -7.93 -7.39
C GLU A 291 5.30 -7.16 -6.75
N ASP A 292 6.00 -7.76 -5.79
CA ASP A 292 7.16 -7.17 -5.14
C ASP A 292 8.28 -6.89 -6.17
N LEU A 293 8.55 -7.85 -7.06
CA LEU A 293 9.51 -7.70 -8.16
C LEU A 293 9.10 -6.60 -9.15
N ARG A 294 7.81 -6.52 -9.49
CA ARG A 294 7.28 -5.45 -10.36
C ARG A 294 7.52 -4.08 -9.74
N ILE A 295 7.19 -3.91 -8.46
CA ILE A 295 7.38 -2.64 -7.73
C ILE A 295 8.86 -2.28 -7.66
N LEU A 296 9.74 -3.23 -7.31
CA LEU A 296 11.19 -2.99 -7.26
C LEU A 296 11.75 -2.58 -8.63
N LYS A 297 11.28 -3.20 -9.71
CA LYS A 297 11.66 -2.84 -11.09
C LYS A 297 11.18 -1.44 -11.48
N GLU A 298 9.95 -1.06 -11.12
CA GLU A 298 9.42 0.30 -11.34
C GLU A 298 10.21 1.36 -10.56
N LEU A 299 10.80 1.00 -9.42
CA LEU A 299 11.71 1.83 -8.64
C LEU A 299 13.16 1.83 -9.16
N GLY A 300 13.42 1.16 -10.28
CA GLY A 300 14.72 1.13 -10.95
C GLY A 300 15.73 0.15 -10.33
N LYS A 301 15.27 -0.80 -9.51
CA LYS A 301 16.12 -1.87 -8.96
C LYS A 301 16.22 -3.05 -9.92
N ARG A 302 17.39 -3.68 -9.87
CA ARG A 302 17.74 -4.84 -10.70
C ARG A 302 17.95 -6.07 -9.83
N GLU A 303 17.90 -7.23 -10.46
CA GLU A 303 18.02 -8.53 -9.80
C GLU A 303 19.32 -8.69 -9.02
N GLU A 304 20.43 -8.16 -9.53
CA GLU A 304 21.76 -8.27 -8.90
C GLU A 304 21.87 -7.45 -7.59
N SER A 305 20.92 -6.56 -7.35
CA SER A 305 20.85 -5.78 -6.11
C SER A 305 19.99 -6.45 -5.03
N MET A 306 19.48 -7.66 -5.26
CA MET A 306 18.52 -8.33 -4.38
C MET A 306 19.11 -9.55 -3.68
N ILE A 307 18.61 -9.77 -2.47
CA ILE A 307 18.77 -10.99 -1.69
C ILE A 307 17.36 -11.36 -1.22
N ILE A 308 16.94 -12.61 -1.38
CA ILE A 308 15.63 -13.06 -0.93
C ILE A 308 15.77 -13.72 0.43
N ALA A 309 15.02 -13.19 1.41
CA ALA A 309 14.87 -13.78 2.72
C ALA A 309 13.53 -14.52 2.79
N ALA A 310 13.54 -15.85 2.67
CA ALA A 310 12.36 -16.70 2.79
C ALA A 310 12.01 -16.92 4.25
N ASN A 311 11.29 -15.94 4.82
CA ASN A 311 10.95 -15.89 6.24
C ASN A 311 9.80 -16.82 6.61
N LYS A 312 9.67 -17.12 7.92
CA LYS A 312 8.74 -18.10 8.50
C LYS A 312 9.03 -19.54 8.09
N ALA A 313 10.31 -19.84 7.87
CA ALA A 313 10.78 -21.18 7.53
C ALA A 313 10.47 -22.24 8.61
N ASP A 314 10.20 -21.81 9.85
CA ASP A 314 9.75 -22.67 10.95
C ASP A 314 8.37 -23.30 10.73
N LEU A 315 7.55 -22.73 9.83
CA LEU A 315 6.19 -23.21 9.54
C LEU A 315 6.12 -24.19 8.37
N VAL A 316 7.26 -24.51 7.73
CA VAL A 316 7.30 -25.26 6.47
C VAL A 316 8.22 -26.47 6.61
N GLY A 317 7.72 -27.65 6.26
CA GLY A 317 8.51 -28.88 6.25
C GLY A 317 9.47 -28.97 5.05
N ASP A 318 10.54 -29.76 5.18
CA ASP A 318 11.65 -29.83 4.21
C ASP A 318 11.23 -30.09 2.75
N SER A 319 10.24 -30.96 2.53
CA SER A 319 9.75 -31.26 1.18
C SER A 319 9.01 -30.08 0.56
N ASP A 320 8.26 -29.33 1.36
CA ASP A 320 7.54 -28.15 0.90
C ASP A 320 8.49 -26.97 0.70
N MET A 321 9.52 -26.84 1.55
CA MET A 321 10.58 -25.84 1.42
C MET A 321 11.29 -25.97 0.07
N ARG A 322 11.83 -27.14 -0.27
CA ARG A 322 12.54 -27.38 -1.54
C ARG A 322 11.71 -26.99 -2.76
N ARG A 323 10.43 -27.38 -2.76
CA ARG A 323 9.49 -27.07 -3.84
C ARG A 323 9.22 -25.56 -3.96
N LYS A 324 9.13 -24.85 -2.83
CA LYS A 324 8.96 -23.40 -2.83
C LYS A 324 10.23 -22.66 -3.21
N GLU A 325 11.41 -23.15 -2.84
CA GLU A 325 12.70 -22.62 -3.28
C GLU A 325 12.84 -22.70 -4.81
N GLU A 326 12.56 -23.87 -5.39
CA GLU A 326 12.54 -24.04 -6.85
C GLU A 326 11.59 -23.05 -7.53
N LEU A 327 10.41 -22.86 -6.95
CA LEU A 327 9.42 -21.91 -7.44
C LEU A 327 9.90 -20.45 -7.36
N ILE A 328 10.56 -20.06 -6.27
CA ILE A 328 11.09 -18.71 -6.10
C ILE A 328 12.21 -18.47 -7.12
N VAL A 329 13.10 -19.43 -7.28
CA VAL A 329 14.21 -19.38 -8.24
C VAL A 329 13.71 -19.27 -9.69
N ASP A 330 12.65 -20.00 -10.05
CA ASP A 330 12.02 -19.89 -11.39
C ASP A 330 11.49 -18.49 -11.68
N ILE A 331 11.05 -17.75 -10.65
CA ILE A 331 10.45 -16.43 -10.79
C ILE A 331 11.46 -15.29 -10.66
N ALA A 332 12.36 -15.38 -9.67
CA ALA A 332 13.29 -14.32 -9.31
C ALA A 332 14.65 -14.43 -10.03
N GLY A 333 14.96 -15.59 -10.61
CA GLY A 333 16.24 -15.87 -11.25
C GLY A 333 17.18 -16.70 -10.36
N LYS A 334 18.03 -17.50 -11.01
CA LYS A 334 18.97 -18.42 -10.34
C LYS A 334 20.12 -17.73 -9.63
N ASP A 335 20.45 -16.51 -10.06
CA ASP A 335 21.58 -15.75 -9.56
C ASP A 335 21.22 -14.89 -8.34
N VAL A 336 19.94 -14.86 -7.93
CA VAL A 336 19.49 -14.13 -6.75
C VAL A 336 19.67 -15.01 -5.51
N PRO A 337 20.49 -14.62 -4.52
CA PRO A 337 20.67 -15.41 -3.31
C PRO A 337 19.35 -15.59 -2.56
N LEU A 338 19.03 -16.84 -2.21
CA LEU A 338 17.81 -17.21 -1.47
C LEU A 338 18.21 -17.84 -0.14
N ILE A 339 17.83 -17.20 0.96
CA ILE A 339 18.15 -17.66 2.31
C ILE A 339 16.85 -17.93 3.07
N PRO A 340 16.54 -19.19 3.43
CA PRO A 340 15.47 -19.51 4.36
C PRO A 340 15.78 -18.97 5.75
N VAL A 341 14.86 -18.18 6.32
CA VAL A 341 15.03 -17.57 7.64
C VAL A 341 13.82 -17.81 8.53
N SER A 342 14.05 -17.82 9.84
CA SER A 342 12.97 -17.65 10.80
C SER A 342 13.40 -16.70 11.91
N THR A 343 12.54 -15.73 12.18
CA THR A 343 12.70 -14.79 13.29
C THR A 343 12.24 -15.38 14.62
N VAL A 344 11.57 -16.54 14.61
CA VAL A 344 11.07 -17.23 15.81
C VAL A 344 12.19 -18.06 16.43
N ASP A 345 12.90 -18.86 15.63
CA ASP A 345 13.99 -19.72 16.11
C ASP A 345 15.40 -19.20 15.77
N GLY A 346 15.49 -18.12 14.98
CA GLY A 346 16.73 -17.45 14.62
C GLY A 346 17.51 -18.11 13.49
N ARG A 347 17.00 -19.20 12.87
CA ARG A 347 17.69 -19.87 11.76
C ARG A 347 17.87 -18.93 10.57
N GLY A 348 18.97 -19.12 9.84
CA GLY A 348 19.28 -18.38 8.62
C GLY A 348 19.59 -16.89 8.80
N LEU A 349 19.32 -16.27 9.96
CA LEU A 349 19.57 -14.84 10.17
C LEU A 349 21.06 -14.49 10.09
N ARG A 350 21.93 -15.34 10.65
CA ARG A 350 23.40 -15.16 10.53
C ARG A 350 23.89 -15.31 9.10
N GLU A 351 23.33 -16.28 8.38
CA GLU A 351 23.64 -16.51 6.97
C GLU A 351 23.17 -15.32 6.11
N LEU A 352 21.96 -14.83 6.34
CA LEU A 352 21.42 -13.64 5.67
C LEU A 352 22.33 -12.41 5.86
N VAL A 353 22.79 -12.17 7.10
CA VAL A 353 23.74 -11.06 7.37
C VAL A 353 25.07 -11.29 6.66
N ARG A 354 25.61 -12.51 6.72
CA ARG A 354 26.87 -12.86 6.06
C ARG A 354 26.78 -12.65 4.54
N THR A 355 25.77 -13.22 3.88
CA THR A 355 25.56 -13.05 2.44
C THR A 355 25.37 -11.59 2.08
N MET A 356 24.59 -10.83 2.87
CA MET A 356 24.46 -9.39 2.68
C MET A 356 25.80 -8.65 2.76
N MET A 357 26.70 -9.04 3.67
CA MET A 357 28.03 -8.43 3.78
C MET A 357 28.96 -8.79 2.62
N GLU A 358 28.95 -10.05 2.17
CA GLU A 358 29.69 -10.52 0.99
C GLU A 358 29.24 -9.76 -0.26
N GLU A 359 27.92 -9.66 -0.47
CA GLU A 359 27.27 -8.93 -1.56
C GLU A 359 27.49 -7.41 -1.52
N LEU A 360 27.83 -6.86 -0.34
CA LEU A 360 28.21 -5.45 -0.16
C LEU A 360 29.72 -5.22 -0.24
N GLU A 361 30.50 -6.27 -0.53
CA GLU A 361 31.96 -6.29 -0.61
C GLU A 361 32.64 -5.87 0.71
N LEU A 362 32.01 -6.13 1.85
CA LEU A 362 32.53 -5.79 3.18
C LEU A 362 33.36 -6.91 3.79
N ILE A 363 33.15 -8.14 3.34
CA ILE A 363 33.90 -9.34 3.72
C ILE A 363 34.18 -10.18 2.47
N ARG A 364 35.23 -11.01 2.52
CA ARG A 364 35.67 -11.88 1.41
C ARG A 364 35.17 -13.30 1.56
#